data_AF-A0A3N5IA02-F1
#
_entry.id   AF-A0A3N5IA02-F1
#
_cell.length_a   1.000
_cell.length_b   1.000
_cell.length_c   1.000
_cell.angle_alpha   90.00
_cell.angle_beta   90.00
_cell.angle_gamma   90.00
#
_symmetry.space_group_name_H-M   'P 1'
#
loop_
_entity.id
_entity.type
_entity.pdbx_description
1 polymer ?
#
loop_
_entity_poly.entity_id
_entity_poly.type
_entity_poly.pdbx_seq_one_letter_code
_entity_poly.pdbx_strand_id
1 'polypeptide(L)'
;MTDDLRHVCQEIARLRRGRPRTAVRYPVALRRTITTIARRRRGHGAGLTGLARDLGLPRWTLTLWLRSPAAPVMRTVEVAPDPAPGATSADPGPVLVMPSGVRVEGASVTELTTLLQALR
;
A
#
# COMPACT_ATOMS: atom_id res chain seq x y z
N MET A 1 -3.25 -11.61 31.61
CA MET A 1 -2.58 -12.00 30.35
C MET A 1 -3.48 -12.83 29.41
N THR A 2 -4.46 -13.58 29.93
CA THR A 2 -5.48 -14.30 29.13
C THR A 2 -6.61 -13.38 28.63
N ASP A 3 -7.02 -12.38 29.42
CA ASP A 3 -8.09 -11.47 29.03
C ASP A 3 -7.72 -10.54 27.88
N ASP A 4 -6.48 -10.03 27.83
CA ASP A 4 -6.01 -9.21 26.71
C ASP A 4 -6.07 -9.97 25.38
N LEU A 5 -5.72 -11.27 25.41
CA LEU A 5 -5.77 -12.11 24.22
C LEU A 5 -7.21 -12.36 23.79
N ARG A 6 -8.10 -12.60 24.75
CA ARG A 6 -9.53 -12.80 24.50
C ARG A 6 -10.16 -11.56 23.87
N HIS A 7 -9.87 -10.38 24.41
CA HIS A 7 -10.35 -9.10 23.88
C HIS A 7 -9.86 -8.90 22.43
N VAL A 8 -8.57 -9.11 22.17
CA VAL A 8 -7.98 -9.02 20.82
C VAL A 8 -8.67 -9.98 19.85
N CYS A 9 -8.89 -11.24 20.22
CA CYS A 9 -9.56 -12.21 19.36
C CYS A 9 -11.02 -11.84 19.09
N GLN A 10 -11.74 -11.32 20.08
CA GLN A 10 -13.11 -10.83 19.91
C GLN A 10 -13.17 -9.63 18.97
N GLU A 11 -12.24 -8.68 19.09
CA GLU A 11 -12.18 -7.50 18.23
C GLU A 11 -11.86 -7.88 16.77
N ILE A 12 -10.93 -8.82 16.56
CA ILE A 12 -10.64 -9.38 15.24
C ILE A 12 -11.87 -10.08 14.66
N ALA A 13 -12.58 -10.89 15.45
CA ALA A 13 -13.78 -11.57 15.01
C ALA A 13 -14.89 -10.58 14.63
N ARG A 14 -15.07 -9.50 15.40
CA ARG A 14 -15.99 -8.41 15.11
C ARG A 14 -15.65 -7.71 13.78
N LEU A 15 -14.38 -7.39 13.55
CA LEU A 15 -13.93 -6.73 12.32
C LEU A 15 -14.10 -7.59 11.07
N ARG A 16 -14.00 -8.92 11.21
CA ARG A 16 -14.11 -9.86 10.09
C ARG A 16 -15.56 -10.28 9.79
N ARG A 17 -16.50 -10.05 10.71
CA ARG A 17 -17.89 -10.53 10.58
C ARG A 17 -18.53 -9.95 9.31
N GLY A 18 -19.00 -10.83 8.42
CA GLY A 18 -19.69 -10.45 7.18
C GLY A 18 -18.82 -9.77 6.13
N ARG A 19 -17.47 -9.81 6.25
CA ARG A 19 -16.56 -9.14 5.31
C ARG A 19 -15.62 -10.13 4.62
N PRO A 20 -15.32 -9.93 3.32
CA PRO A 20 -14.28 -10.69 2.66
C PRO A 20 -12.91 -10.38 3.29
N ARG A 21 -12.00 -11.35 3.27
CA ARG A 21 -10.71 -11.29 3.99
C ARG A 21 -9.84 -10.09 3.60
N THR A 22 -10.00 -9.58 2.38
CA THR A 22 -9.25 -8.46 1.82
C THR A 22 -9.81 -7.08 2.21
N ALA A 23 -11.07 -7.00 2.65
CA ALA A 23 -11.75 -5.74 2.96
C ALA A 23 -11.68 -5.36 4.45
N VAL A 24 -10.95 -6.13 5.26
CA VAL A 24 -10.86 -5.90 6.70
C VAL A 24 -9.76 -4.89 6.99
N ARG A 25 -10.16 -3.67 7.34
CA ARG A 25 -9.26 -2.64 7.85
C ARG A 25 -9.07 -2.82 9.35
N TYR A 26 -7.84 -3.11 9.76
CA TYR A 26 -7.48 -3.24 11.17
C TYR A 26 -7.05 -1.88 11.74
N PRO A 27 -7.63 -1.43 12.88
CA PRO A 27 -7.18 -0.24 13.58
C PRO A 27 -5.69 -0.32 13.95
N VAL A 28 -5.00 0.82 13.90
CA VAL A 28 -3.56 0.91 14.19
C VAL A 28 -3.24 0.45 15.62
N ALA A 29 -4.07 0.84 16.59
CA ALA A 29 -3.92 0.40 17.99
C ALA A 29 -4.00 -1.12 18.12
N LEU A 30 -5.02 -1.74 17.52
CA LEU A 30 -5.19 -3.19 17.51
C LEU A 30 -3.98 -3.90 16.86
N ARG A 31 -3.50 -3.40 15.72
CA ARG A 31 -2.29 -3.92 15.06
C ARG A 31 -1.07 -3.83 15.98
N ARG A 32 -0.88 -2.72 16.69
CA ARG A 32 0.23 -2.56 17.65
C ARG A 32 0.15 -3.60 18.77
N THR A 33 -1.02 -3.76 19.39
CA THR A 33 -1.23 -4.77 20.44
C THR A 33 -0.91 -6.18 19.95
N ILE A 34 -1.44 -6.56 18.77
CA ILE A 34 -1.20 -7.86 18.15
C ILE A 34 0.29 -8.09 17.88
N THR A 35 0.98 -7.10 17.31
CA THR A 35 2.40 -7.24 16.99
C THR A 35 3.28 -7.33 18.23
N THR A 36 2.96 -6.61 19.31
CA THR A 36 3.64 -6.74 20.61
C THR A 36 3.50 -8.14 21.18
N ILE A 37 2.27 -8.68 21.22
CA ILE A 37 1.99 -10.05 21.72
C ILE A 37 2.73 -11.09 20.87
N ALA A 38 2.64 -10.96 19.55
CA ALA A 38 3.26 -11.91 18.62
C ALA A 38 4.79 -11.87 18.70
N ARG A 39 5.41 -10.70 18.81
CA ARG A 39 6.87 -10.57 19.00
C ARG A 39 7.33 -11.22 20.30
N ARG A 40 6.63 -10.95 21.42
CA ARG A 40 6.94 -11.57 22.72
C ARG A 40 6.86 -13.09 22.64
N ARG A 41 5.76 -13.64 22.11
CA ARG A 41 5.60 -15.10 22.00
C ARG A 41 6.60 -15.75 21.04
N ARG A 42 6.97 -15.07 19.95
CA ARG A 42 8.05 -15.54 19.06
C ARG A 42 9.41 -15.56 19.78
N GLY A 43 9.70 -14.59 20.64
CA GLY A 43 10.89 -14.59 21.49
C GLY A 43 10.95 -15.79 22.44
N HIS A 44 9.80 -16.39 22.77
CA HIS A 44 9.68 -17.62 23.54
C HIS A 44 9.52 -18.89 22.67
N GLY A 45 9.88 -18.84 21.39
CA GLY A 45 9.89 -20.01 20.50
C GLY A 45 8.55 -20.36 19.83
N ALA A 46 7.50 -19.54 19.98
CA ALA A 46 6.22 -19.83 19.35
C ALA A 46 6.29 -19.73 17.82
N GLY A 47 5.80 -20.77 17.14
CA GLY A 47 5.70 -20.82 15.68
C GLY A 47 4.66 -19.85 15.12
N LEU A 48 4.96 -19.25 13.95
CA LEU A 48 4.10 -18.22 13.35
C LEU A 48 2.70 -18.72 12.98
N THR A 49 2.60 -19.96 12.49
CA THR A 49 1.32 -20.58 12.12
C THR A 49 0.41 -20.79 13.33
N GLY A 50 0.99 -21.24 14.45
CA GLY A 50 0.25 -21.38 15.71
C GLY A 50 -0.24 -20.02 16.21
N LEU A 51 0.63 -19.01 16.24
CA LEU A 51 0.25 -17.66 16.65
C LEU A 51 -0.86 -17.05 15.80
N ALA A 52 -0.79 -17.22 14.47
CA ALA A 52 -1.83 -16.74 13.58
C ALA A 52 -3.18 -17.42 13.86
N ARG A 53 -3.17 -18.73 14.14
CA ARG A 53 -4.35 -19.50 14.51
C ARG A 53 -4.94 -19.01 15.84
N ASP A 54 -4.12 -18.86 16.87
CA ASP A 54 -4.54 -18.40 18.20
C ASP A 54 -5.18 -17.02 18.16
N LEU A 55 -4.66 -16.13 17.32
CA LEU A 55 -5.14 -14.76 17.13
C LEU A 55 -6.31 -14.66 16.14
N GLY A 56 -6.69 -15.76 15.46
CA GLY A 56 -7.74 -15.73 14.45
C GLY A 56 -7.39 -14.90 13.19
N LEU A 57 -6.10 -14.80 12.86
CA LEU A 57 -5.59 -14.03 11.72
C LEU A 57 -5.12 -14.92 10.57
N PRO A 58 -5.23 -14.46 9.31
CA PRO A 58 -4.48 -15.05 8.22
C PRO A 58 -2.97 -14.99 8.50
N ARG A 59 -2.24 -16.08 8.23
CA ARG A 59 -0.78 -16.14 8.41
C ARG A 59 -0.05 -15.02 7.65
N TRP A 60 -0.50 -14.72 6.42
CA TRP A 60 0.09 -13.68 5.60
C TRP A 60 -0.03 -12.29 6.24
N THR A 61 -1.16 -11.99 6.89
CA THR A 61 -1.39 -10.71 7.58
C THR A 61 -0.42 -10.54 8.73
N LEU A 62 -0.27 -11.58 9.56
CA LEU A 62 0.67 -11.55 10.67
C LEU A 62 2.12 -11.47 10.20
N THR A 63 2.47 -12.16 9.10
CA THR A 63 3.80 -12.09 8.47
C THR A 63 4.10 -10.66 8.02
N LEU A 64 3.16 -10.02 7.31
CA LEU A 64 3.31 -8.64 6.82
C LEU A 64 3.51 -7.65 7.98
N TRP A 65 2.81 -7.83 9.08
CA TRP A 65 2.92 -6.92 10.23
C TRP A 65 4.17 -7.14 11.07
N LEU A 66 4.68 -8.37 11.11
CA LEU A 66 5.91 -8.71 11.83
C LEU A 66 7.17 -8.46 11.00
N ARG A 67 7.05 -8.33 9.68
CA ARG A 67 8.15 -7.89 8.83
C ARG A 67 8.67 -6.56 9.38
N SER A 68 9.92 -6.54 9.86
CA SER A 68 10.58 -5.27 10.12
C SER A 68 10.54 -4.49 8.81
N PRO A 69 10.02 -3.24 8.80
CA PRO A 69 10.22 -2.40 7.64
C PRO A 69 11.73 -2.33 7.44
N ALA A 70 12.22 -2.82 6.30
CA ALA A 70 13.54 -2.39 5.86
C ALA A 70 13.45 -0.86 5.81
N ALA A 71 14.45 -0.17 6.38
CA ALA A 71 14.50 1.27 6.25
C ALA A 71 14.32 1.59 4.75
N PRO A 72 13.32 2.39 4.36
CA PRO A 72 13.19 2.78 2.97
C PRO A 72 14.53 3.41 2.56
N VAL A 73 15.18 2.81 1.56
CA VAL A 73 16.42 3.34 1.03
C VAL A 73 16.04 4.55 0.18
N MET A 74 16.30 5.74 0.72
CA MET A 74 16.14 6.97 -0.06
C MET A 74 17.18 6.98 -1.17
N ARG A 75 16.77 7.38 -2.37
CA ARG A 75 17.68 7.66 -3.49
C ARG A 75 17.72 9.15 -3.73
N THR A 76 18.90 9.70 -3.96
CA THR A 76 19.03 11.07 -4.44
C THR A 76 18.36 11.18 -5.80
N VAL A 77 17.52 12.21 -5.96
CA VAL A 77 16.91 12.56 -7.24
C VAL A 77 17.18 14.04 -7.50
N GLU A 78 17.45 14.37 -8.75
CA GLU A 78 17.51 15.75 -9.20
C GLU A 78 16.07 16.22 -9.52
N VAL A 79 15.66 17.32 -8.90
CA VAL A 79 14.36 17.95 -9.19
C VAL A 79 14.59 18.94 -10.31
N ALA A 80 14.01 18.68 -11.48
CA ALA A 80 14.00 19.66 -12.55
C ALA A 80 13.29 20.93 -12.07
N PRO A 81 13.83 22.13 -12.34
CA PRO A 81 13.17 23.38 -11.98
C PRO A 81 11.79 23.44 -12.65
N ASP A 82 10.81 24.00 -11.94
CA ASP A 82 9.50 24.28 -12.55
C ASP A 82 9.71 25.14 -13.81
N PRO A 83 9.01 24.84 -14.92
CA PRO A 83 9.03 25.72 -16.08
C PRO A 83 8.54 27.10 -15.65
N ALA A 84 9.25 28.14 -16.06
CA ALA A 84 8.95 29.52 -15.67
C ALA A 84 7.45 29.85 -15.90
N PRO A 85 6.78 30.51 -14.94
CA PRO A 85 5.39 30.96 -15.11
C PRO A 85 5.35 32.00 -16.23
N GLY A 86 5.08 31.53 -17.45
CA GLY A 86 5.21 32.33 -18.67
C GLY A 86 5.69 31.55 -19.90
N ALA A 87 6.22 30.33 -19.72
CA ALA A 87 6.52 29.42 -20.83
C ALA A 87 5.27 28.67 -21.36
N THR A 88 4.08 28.97 -20.84
CA THR A 88 2.81 28.56 -21.44
C THR A 88 2.57 29.44 -22.66
N SER A 89 3.17 29.03 -23.77
CA SER A 89 2.75 29.51 -25.09
C SER A 89 1.25 29.25 -25.25
N ALA A 90 0.59 30.19 -25.92
CA ALA A 90 -0.83 30.25 -26.22
C ALA A 90 -1.50 28.87 -26.47
N ASP A 91 -2.69 28.73 -25.88
CA ASP A 91 -3.67 27.65 -26.08
C ASP A 91 -3.32 26.29 -25.42
N PRO A 92 -4.12 25.77 -24.45
CA PRO A 92 -3.89 24.46 -23.85
C PRO A 92 -4.30 23.37 -24.85
N GLY A 93 -3.41 23.11 -25.82
CA GLY A 93 -3.54 21.98 -26.74
C GLY A 93 -3.59 20.65 -25.99
N PRO A 94 -4.14 19.60 -26.61
CA PRO A 94 -4.28 18.30 -25.96
C PRO A 94 -2.92 17.70 -25.63
N VAL A 95 -2.84 17.02 -24.50
CA VAL A 95 -1.63 16.36 -23.99
C VAL A 95 -1.89 14.87 -23.87
N LEU A 96 -0.98 14.06 -24.42
CA LEU A 96 -1.00 12.62 -24.28
C LEU A 96 0.09 12.16 -23.30
N VAL A 97 -0.29 11.39 -22.26
CA VAL A 97 0.64 10.78 -21.30
C VAL A 97 0.59 9.27 -21.44
N MET A 98 1.71 8.67 -21.82
CA MET A 98 1.85 7.23 -22.01
C MET A 98 2.09 6.50 -20.67
N PRO A 99 1.75 5.20 -20.54
CA PRO A 99 2.03 4.41 -19.33
C PRO A 99 3.52 4.34 -18.95
N SER A 100 4.42 4.52 -19.93
CA SER A 100 5.88 4.61 -19.72
C SER A 100 6.34 5.92 -19.07
N GLY A 101 5.45 6.90 -18.92
CA GLY A 101 5.76 8.23 -18.39
C GLY A 101 6.16 9.26 -19.45
N VAL A 102 6.09 8.91 -20.75
CA VAL A 102 6.33 9.86 -21.86
C VAL A 102 5.14 10.80 -22.02
N ARG A 103 5.40 12.09 -22.18
CA ARG A 103 4.41 13.15 -22.38
C ARG A 103 4.60 13.81 -23.74
N VAL A 104 3.52 13.89 -24.52
CA VAL A 104 3.49 14.50 -25.86
C VAL A 104 2.53 15.69 -25.83
N GLU A 105 3.00 16.85 -26.27
CA GLU A 105 2.27 18.12 -26.29
C GLU A 105 2.34 18.76 -27.69
N GLY A 106 1.49 19.76 -27.95
CA GLY A 106 1.53 20.55 -29.19
C GLY A 106 0.99 19.85 -30.44
N ALA A 107 0.50 18.61 -30.30
CA ALA A 107 -0.14 17.85 -31.37
C ALA A 107 -1.66 18.10 -31.38
N SER A 108 -2.28 18.00 -32.54
CA SER A 108 -3.72 17.98 -32.67
C SER A 108 -4.33 16.69 -32.08
N VAL A 109 -5.62 16.73 -31.73
CA VAL A 109 -6.34 15.54 -31.24
C VAL A 109 -6.26 14.38 -32.24
N THR A 110 -6.30 14.67 -33.53
CA THR A 110 -6.21 13.67 -34.61
C THR A 110 -4.85 12.99 -34.60
N GLU A 111 -3.75 13.74 -34.52
CA GLU A 111 -2.39 13.21 -34.47
C GLU A 111 -2.16 12.36 -33.21
N LEU A 112 -2.66 12.80 -32.06
CA LEU A 112 -2.59 12.02 -30.83
C LEU A 112 -3.39 10.72 -30.93
N THR A 113 -4.55 10.75 -31.60
CA THR A 113 -5.37 9.56 -31.82
C THR A 113 -4.69 8.58 -32.77
N THR A 114 -4.06 9.06 -33.85
CA THR A 114 -3.26 8.24 -34.76
C THR A 114 -2.08 7.59 -34.06
N LEU A 115 -1.37 8.36 -33.22
CA LEU A 115 -0.27 7.83 -32.40
C LEU A 115 -0.76 6.74 -31.43
N LEU A 116 -1.88 6.97 -30.76
CA LEU A 116 -2.51 5.97 -29.88
C LEU A 116 -2.93 4.70 -30.62
N GLN A 117 -3.41 4.82 -31.86
CA GLN A 117 -3.77 3.68 -32.70
C GLN A 117 -2.55 2.90 -33.18
N ALA A 118 -1.44 3.57 -33.48
CA ALA A 118 -0.20 2.93 -33.92
C ALA A 118 0.57 2.22 -32.79
N LEU A 119 0.35 2.63 -31.54
CA LEU A 119 0.97 2.05 -30.34
C LEU A 119 0.14 0.94 -29.69
N ARG A 120 -1.05 0.67 -30.23
CA ARG A 120 -1.89 -0.49 -29.88
C ARG A 120 -1.44 -1.73 -30.65
#